data_AF-A0A0M6XN38-F1
#
_entry.id   AF-A0A0M6XN38-F1
#
_cell.length_a   1.000
_cell.length_b   1.000
_cell.length_c   1.000
_cell.angle_alpha   90.00
_cell.angle_beta   90.00
_cell.angle_gamma   90.00
#
_symmetry.space_group_name_H-M   'P 1'
#
loop_
_entity.id
_entity.type
_entity.pdbx_description
1 polymer ?
#
loop_
_entity_poly.entity_id
_entity_poly.type
_entity_poly.pdbx_seq_one_letter_code
_entity_poly.pdbx_strand_id
1 'polypeptide(L)'
;MNPIKMMAPLAVTLVLGACGGGGAVGGGRFDAPVRSFATGPIHSACMRSDRAARSSSLCGCVQATADATLGRSEQARVVAFFRDPHLAQVTRQSDRRGDERFWTRYKQFVSVAERTCA
;
A
#
# COMPACT_ATOMS: atom_id res chain seq x y z
N MET A 1 12.32 -32.72 -10.45
CA MET A 1 11.89 -33.39 -11.69
C MET A 1 11.17 -34.67 -11.33
N ASN A 2 9.85 -34.70 -11.56
CA ASN A 2 9.19 -35.77 -12.29
C ASN A 2 7.91 -35.16 -12.88
N PRO A 3 7.78 -35.09 -14.22
CA PRO A 3 6.80 -34.24 -14.88
C PRO A 3 5.69 -35.07 -15.57
N ILE A 4 4.61 -34.38 -15.94
CA ILE A 4 3.65 -34.79 -16.98
C ILE A 4 2.71 -35.95 -16.63
N LYS A 5 1.45 -35.58 -16.37
CA LYS A 5 0.33 -36.30 -16.98
C LYS A 5 -0.64 -35.28 -17.58
N MET A 6 -0.30 -34.85 -18.80
CA MET A 6 -1.24 -34.21 -19.71
C MET A 6 -2.30 -35.24 -20.11
N MET A 7 -3.57 -34.95 -19.84
CA MET A 7 -4.69 -35.36 -20.69
C MET A 7 -5.74 -34.24 -20.64
N ALA A 8 -5.76 -33.45 -21.71
CA ALA A 8 -6.94 -32.70 -22.16
C ALA A 8 -7.90 -33.68 -22.88
N PRO A 9 -9.03 -33.25 -23.48
CA PRO A 9 -9.88 -32.07 -23.28
C PRO A 9 -11.38 -32.47 -23.16
N LEU A 10 -12.25 -31.57 -22.71
CA LEU A 10 -13.64 -31.58 -23.20
C LEU A 10 -14.22 -30.17 -23.17
N ALA A 11 -14.54 -29.73 -24.38
CA ALA A 11 -15.08 -28.43 -24.72
C ALA A 11 -16.44 -28.20 -24.05
N VAL A 12 -16.61 -27.03 -23.43
CA VAL A 12 -17.93 -26.53 -23.04
C VAL A 12 -18.05 -25.10 -23.56
N THR A 13 -18.72 -25.03 -24.71
CA THR A 13 -19.60 -23.98 -25.23
C THR A 13 -19.46 -22.56 -24.70
N LEU A 14 -19.02 -21.71 -25.64
CA LEU A 14 -19.30 -20.28 -25.75
C LEU A 14 -20.78 -19.95 -25.51
N VAL A 15 -21.05 -19.06 -24.54
CA VAL A 15 -22.25 -18.22 -24.52
C VAL A 15 -21.79 -16.77 -24.45
N LEU A 16 -21.78 -16.10 -25.61
CA LEU A 16 -21.66 -14.64 -25.70
C LEU A 16 -23.02 -14.03 -25.30
N GLY A 17 -23.16 -13.67 -24.03
CA GLY A 17 -24.25 -12.84 -23.52
C GLY A 17 -24.03 -11.36 -23.92
N ALA A 18 -25.10 -10.75 -24.41
CA ALA A 18 -25.13 -9.49 -25.14
C ALA A 18 -24.91 -8.20 -24.31
N CYS A 19 -24.45 -7.16 -25.04
CA CYS A 19 -24.60 -5.71 -24.86
C CYS A 19 -25.14 -5.21 -23.51
N GLY A 20 -24.23 -4.92 -22.57
CA GLY A 20 -24.49 -4.06 -21.42
C GLY A 20 -24.27 -2.59 -21.80
N GLY A 21 -25.31 -1.77 -21.65
CA GLY A 21 -25.40 -0.39 -22.12
C GLY A 21 -24.24 0.51 -21.68
N GLY A 22 -23.62 1.16 -22.67
CA GLY A 22 -22.70 2.28 -22.48
C GLY A 22 -23.46 3.52 -22.06
N GLY A 23 -23.71 3.66 -20.76
CA GLY A 23 -24.00 4.96 -20.17
C GLY A 23 -22.74 5.81 -20.24
N ALA A 24 -22.67 6.74 -21.19
CA ALA A 24 -21.66 7.79 -21.22
C ALA A 24 -21.89 8.73 -20.03
N VAL A 25 -21.32 8.39 -18.88
CA VAL A 25 -21.16 9.34 -17.76
C VAL A 25 -19.98 10.26 -18.11
N GLY A 26 -20.28 11.56 -18.15
CA GLY A 26 -19.37 12.59 -18.61
C GLY A 26 -18.08 12.64 -17.80
N GLY A 27 -16.95 12.38 -18.47
CA GLY A 27 -15.61 12.53 -17.92
C GLY A 27 -15.25 14.00 -17.70
N GLY A 28 -15.74 14.58 -16.61
CA GLY A 28 -15.13 15.75 -16.00
C GLY A 28 -13.83 15.34 -15.29
N ARG A 29 -12.92 16.30 -15.05
CA ARG A 29 -11.68 16.10 -14.25
C ARG A 29 -11.93 15.71 -12.78
N PHE A 30 -13.15 15.31 -12.43
CA PHE A 30 -13.66 15.05 -11.09
C PHE A 30 -14.00 13.56 -10.84
N ASP A 31 -13.88 12.68 -11.85
CA ASP A 31 -14.10 11.23 -11.72
C ASP A 31 -12.84 10.45 -11.30
N ALA A 32 -11.75 11.14 -10.97
CA ALA A 32 -10.58 10.49 -10.37
C ALA A 32 -10.91 10.08 -8.92
N PRO A 33 -10.57 8.85 -8.49
CA PRO A 33 -10.78 8.45 -7.11
C PRO A 33 -10.03 9.41 -6.18
N VAL A 34 -10.75 10.07 -5.28
CA VAL A 34 -10.17 10.97 -4.27
C VAL A 34 -9.36 10.11 -3.30
N ARG A 35 -8.05 10.04 -3.51
CA ARG A 35 -7.12 9.48 -2.53
C ARG A 35 -6.93 10.50 -1.42
N SER A 36 -7.10 10.07 -0.17
CA SER A 36 -6.74 10.90 0.98
C SER A 36 -5.30 11.39 0.82
N PHE A 37 -5.08 12.68 1.08
CA PHE A 37 -3.78 13.31 0.91
C PHE A 37 -3.46 14.14 2.14
N ALA A 38 -2.25 13.97 2.67
CA ALA A 38 -1.74 14.79 3.76
C ALA A 38 -0.24 15.05 3.55
N THR A 39 0.26 16.12 4.16
CA THR A 39 1.69 16.40 4.22
C THR A 39 2.16 16.29 5.67
N GLY A 40 3.43 15.91 5.85
CA GLY A 40 3.95 15.65 7.18
C GLY A 40 5.34 15.00 7.17
N PRO A 41 5.78 14.48 8.33
CA PRO A 41 7.12 13.90 8.49
C PRO A 41 7.36 12.68 7.59
N ILE A 42 6.38 11.78 7.48
CA ILE A 42 6.47 10.58 6.64
C ILE A 42 6.39 10.95 5.16
N HIS A 43 5.51 11.88 4.76
CA HIS A 43 5.49 12.42 3.39
C HIS A 43 6.88 12.94 3.00
N SER A 44 7.48 13.75 3.87
CA SER A 44 8.80 14.34 3.64
C SER A 44 9.91 13.29 3.59
N ALA A 45 9.85 12.26 4.42
CA ALA A 45 10.80 11.14 4.40
C ALA A 45 10.66 10.29 3.13
N CYS A 46 9.43 9.96 2.74
CA CYS A 46 9.10 9.28 1.49
C CYS A 46 9.64 10.05 0.28
N MET A 47 9.42 11.37 0.25
CA MET A 47 9.88 12.24 -0.83
C MET A 47 11.40 12.36 -0.93
N ARG A 48 12.15 12.05 0.14
CA ARG A 48 13.62 11.98 0.14
C ARG A 48 14.18 10.59 -0.09
N SER A 49 13.34 9.56 -0.11
CA SER A 49 13.82 8.19 -0.31
C SER A 49 14.25 7.95 -1.76
N ASP A 50 15.25 7.10 -1.96
CA ASP A 50 15.75 6.72 -3.29
C ASP A 50 14.83 5.71 -4.02
N ARG A 51 13.57 5.58 -3.61
CA ARG A 51 12.62 4.62 -4.20
C ARG A 51 12.09 5.14 -5.53
N ALA A 52 12.18 4.32 -6.59
CA ALA A 52 11.76 4.70 -7.94
C ALA A 52 10.27 5.06 -8.07
N ALA A 53 9.38 4.40 -7.32
CA ALA A 53 7.93 4.64 -7.36
C ALA A 53 7.47 5.90 -6.61
N ARG A 54 8.40 6.68 -6.06
CA ARG A 54 8.12 7.88 -5.26
C ARG A 54 7.42 8.94 -6.11
N SER A 55 6.27 9.39 -5.64
CA SER A 55 5.52 10.52 -6.19
C SER A 55 4.85 11.30 -5.05
N SER A 56 4.53 12.57 -5.29
CA SER A 56 3.82 13.41 -4.31
C SER A 56 2.48 12.77 -3.92
N SER A 57 1.71 12.27 -4.89
CA SER A 57 0.43 11.59 -4.65
C SER A 57 0.58 10.34 -3.79
N LEU A 58 1.56 9.48 -4.09
CA LEU A 58 1.85 8.29 -3.29
C LEU A 58 2.26 8.67 -1.86
N CYS A 59 3.26 9.53 -1.72
CA CYS A 59 3.77 9.92 -0.41
C CYS A 59 2.71 10.64 0.44
N GLY A 60 1.79 11.37 -0.21
CA GLY A 60 0.69 12.06 0.47
C GLY A 60 -0.40 11.10 0.95
N CYS A 61 -0.70 10.07 0.15
CA CYS A 61 -1.58 8.98 0.58
C CYS A 61 -0.97 8.21 1.76
N VAL A 62 0.31 7.86 1.69
CA VAL A 62 1.02 7.16 2.76
C VAL A 62 1.01 7.98 4.06
N GLN A 63 1.20 9.30 3.99
CA GLN A 63 1.10 10.18 5.16
C GLN A 63 -0.32 10.20 5.72
N ALA A 64 -1.36 10.34 4.88
CA ALA A 64 -2.74 10.33 5.34
C ALA A 64 -3.12 9.00 6.01
N THR A 65 -2.65 7.87 5.46
CA THR A 65 -2.81 6.55 6.09
C THR A 65 -2.08 6.48 7.43
N ALA A 66 -0.87 7.05 7.53
CA ALA A 66 -0.14 7.10 8.78
C ALA A 66 -0.86 7.94 9.85
N ASP A 67 -1.43 9.08 9.49
CA ASP A 67 -2.21 9.92 10.41
C ASP A 67 -3.47 9.22 10.93
N ALA A 68 -4.06 8.34 10.12
CA ALA A 68 -5.22 7.53 10.51
C ALA A 68 -4.88 6.30 11.37
N THR A 69 -3.65 5.79 11.30
CA THR A 69 -3.29 4.47 11.86
C THR A 69 -2.21 4.51 12.95
N LEU A 70 -1.37 5.55 12.97
CA LEU A 70 -0.20 5.68 13.84
C LEU A 70 -0.27 6.98 14.66
N GLY A 71 0.16 6.89 15.92
CA GLY A 71 0.39 8.07 16.76
C GLY A 71 1.67 8.83 16.37
N ARG A 72 1.82 10.07 16.84
CA ARG A 72 2.96 10.94 16.53
C ARG A 72 4.33 10.30 16.83
N SER A 73 4.45 9.62 17.97
CA SER A 73 5.70 8.93 18.36
C SER A 73 6.00 7.69 17.51
N GLU A 74 4.96 7.04 16.98
CA GLU A 74 5.09 5.91 16.06
C GLU A 74 5.47 6.40 14.66
N GLN A 75 4.90 7.52 14.20
CA GLN A 75 5.31 8.16 12.95
C GLN A 75 6.78 8.59 12.97
N ALA A 76 7.28 9.10 14.09
CA ALA A 76 8.70 9.43 14.24
C ALA A 76 9.61 8.20 14.09
N ARG A 77 9.21 7.04 14.61
CA ARG A 77 9.93 5.77 14.40
C ARG A 77 9.91 5.34 12.93
N VAL A 78 8.77 5.47 12.25
CA VAL A 78 8.67 5.19 10.81
C VAL A 78 9.59 6.11 10.01
N VAL A 79 9.67 7.40 10.34
CA VAL A 79 10.63 8.33 9.71
C VAL A 79 12.08 7.88 9.93
N ALA A 80 12.41 7.34 11.09
CA ALA A 80 13.74 6.77 11.34
C ALA A 80 14.02 5.56 10.44
N PHE A 81 13.03 4.70 10.16
CA PHE A 81 13.19 3.55 9.25
C PHE A 81 13.47 3.97 7.80
N PHE A 82 12.97 5.12 7.35
CA PHE A 82 13.33 5.67 6.04
C PHE A 82 14.80 6.07 5.96
N ARG A 83 15.40 6.51 7.07
CA ARG A 83 16.82 6.92 7.13
C ARG A 83 17.73 5.71 7.31
N ASP A 84 17.33 4.80 8.19
CA ASP A 84 18.06 3.58 8.49
C ASP A 84 17.11 2.36 8.47
N PRO A 85 17.07 1.62 7.34
CA PRO A 85 16.26 0.42 7.22
C PRO A 85 16.63 -0.69 8.23
N HIS A 86 17.85 -0.67 8.81
CA HIS A 86 18.27 -1.67 9.79
C HIS A 86 17.45 -1.57 11.09
N LEU A 87 17.01 -0.36 11.48
CA LEU A 87 16.16 -0.15 12.65
C LEU A 87 14.84 -0.93 12.56
N ALA A 88 14.29 -1.10 11.36
CA ALA A 88 13.08 -1.90 11.16
C ALA A 88 13.34 -3.39 11.42
N GLN A 89 14.52 -3.90 11.06
CA GLN A 89 14.92 -5.29 11.33
C GLN A 89 15.13 -5.52 12.82
N VAL A 90 15.84 -4.62 13.49
CA VAL A 90 16.05 -4.68 14.95
C VAL A 90 14.71 -4.65 15.69
N THR A 91 13.81 -3.75 15.29
CA THR A 91 12.47 -3.63 15.90
C THR A 91 11.64 -4.90 15.69
N ARG A 92 11.70 -5.51 14.49
CA ARG A 92 10.99 -6.75 14.17
C ARG A 92 11.46 -7.94 15.01
N GLN A 93 12.74 -7.96 15.38
CA GLN A 93 13.38 -9.06 16.14
C GLN A 93 13.40 -8.81 17.66
N SER A 94 12.91 -7.66 18.12
CA SER A 94 12.93 -7.27 19.53
C SER A 94 11.80 -7.95 20.31
N ASP A 95 12.13 -8.55 21.45
CA ASP A 95 11.16 -9.11 22.41
C ASP A 95 10.59 -8.05 23.39
N ARG A 96 10.92 -6.76 23.18
CA ARG A 96 10.38 -5.69 24.03
C ARG A 96 8.92 -5.47 23.68
N ARG A 97 8.03 -5.58 24.68
CA ARG A 97 6.58 -5.33 24.54
C ARG A 97 6.22 -4.04 23.78
N GLY A 98 7.00 -2.97 23.99
CA GLY A 98 6.79 -1.69 23.29
C GLY A 98 7.09 -1.75 21.80
N ASP A 99 8.08 -2.54 21.40
CA ASP A 99 8.46 -2.76 20.01
C ASP A 99 7.46 -3.70 19.33
N GLU A 100 7.03 -4.77 20.00
CA GLU A 100 5.98 -5.68 19.50
C GLU A 100 4.65 -4.96 19.24
N ARG A 101 4.22 -4.09 20.18
CA ARG A 101 3.01 -3.27 20.02
C ARG A 101 3.15 -2.33 18.84
N PHE A 102 4.26 -1.62 18.74
CA PHE A 102 4.54 -0.74 17.61
C PHE A 102 4.58 -1.52 16.29
N TRP A 103 5.24 -2.67 16.25
CA TRP A 103 5.39 -3.49 15.05
C TRP A 103 4.03 -4.00 14.56
N THR A 104 3.13 -4.34 15.47
CA THR A 104 1.73 -4.69 15.14
C THR A 104 1.02 -3.52 14.44
N ARG A 105 1.13 -2.30 14.98
CA ARG A 105 0.56 -1.09 14.38
C ARG A 105 1.21 -0.74 13.05
N TYR A 106 2.53 -0.88 12.96
CA TYR A 106 3.29 -0.66 11.73
C TYR A 106 2.84 -1.61 10.60
N LYS A 107 2.65 -2.90 10.87
CA LYS A 107 2.09 -3.85 9.90
C LYS A 107 0.68 -3.46 9.44
N GLN A 108 -0.17 -3.02 10.36
CA GLN A 108 -1.51 -2.53 10.02
C GLN A 108 -1.42 -1.32 9.08
N PHE A 109 -0.59 -0.34 9.41
CA PHE A 109 -0.32 0.84 8.58
C PHE A 109 0.13 0.44 7.16
N VAL A 110 1.15 -0.40 7.04
CA VAL A 110 1.68 -0.85 5.73
C VAL A 110 0.59 -1.57 4.94
N SER A 111 -0.14 -2.48 5.58
CA SER A 111 -1.21 -3.24 4.94
C SER A 111 -2.34 -2.34 4.42
N VAL A 112 -2.71 -1.29 5.15
CA VAL A 112 -3.69 -0.31 4.67
C VAL A 112 -3.12 0.49 3.50
N ALA A 113 -1.89 1.00 3.63
CA ALA A 113 -1.25 1.80 2.58
C ALA A 113 -1.10 1.03 1.26
N GLU A 114 -0.74 -0.26 1.31
CA GLU A 114 -0.64 -1.13 0.13
C GLU A 114 -1.97 -1.27 -0.62
N ARG A 115 -3.09 -1.34 0.11
CA ARG A 115 -4.42 -1.44 -0.50
C ARG A 115 -4.94 -0.13 -1.07
N THR A 116 -4.55 1.01 -0.50
CA THR A 116 -5.19 2.29 -0.81
C THR A 116 -4.33 3.25 -1.63
N CYS A 117 -3.01 3.07 -1.64
CA CYS A 117 -2.08 4.05 -2.20
C CYS A 117 -1.40 3.64 -3.51
N ALA A 118 -1.61 2.41 -4.00
CA ALA A 118 -1.11 1.94 -5.31
C ALA A 118 -1.88 2.60 -6.47
#